data_AF-A0A2N7L506-F1
#
_entry.id   AF-A0A2N7L506-F1
#
_cell.length_a   1.000
_cell.length_b   1.000
_cell.length_c   1.000
_cell.angle_alpha   90.00
_cell.angle_beta   90.00
_cell.angle_gamma   90.00
#
_symmetry.space_group_name_H-M   'P 1'
#
loop_
_entity.id
_entity.type
_entity.pdbx_description
1 polymer ?
#
loop_
_entity_poly.entity_id
_entity_poly.type
_entity_poly.pdbx_seq_one_letter_code
_entity_poly.pdbx_strand_id
1 'polypeptide(L)'
;MADFFDTWISMVFFIVIALVILTLTLAITKSTRKKWIMLSSIILTASFSISSLFLLEFLIKDEVSGLIDENSLVIEMPSGIDEGLLLHSLKNNKYVTTHKTHPLEKSVVRILTNSRELKLQVAQDSKYPYLYWVYYPKYRYSRLNEIGKVRVQKYE
;
A
#
# COMPACT_ATOMS: atom_id res chain seq x y z
N MET A 1 -2.13 6.22 15.42
CA MET A 1 -1.64 5.75 14.10
C MET A 1 -2.77 5.67 13.10
N ALA A 2 -3.87 4.93 13.34
CA ALA A 2 -5.03 4.93 12.43
C ALA A 2 -5.61 6.32 12.14
N ASP A 3 -5.87 7.12 13.18
CA ASP A 3 -6.37 8.50 13.01
C ASP A 3 -5.41 9.39 12.21
N PHE A 4 -4.10 9.15 12.33
CA PHE A 4 -3.09 9.88 11.56
C PHE A 4 -3.20 9.53 10.07
N PHE A 5 -3.30 8.25 9.73
CA PHE A 5 -3.44 7.80 8.35
C PHE A 5 -4.76 8.25 7.71
N ASP A 6 -5.87 8.19 8.45
CA ASP A 6 -7.18 8.65 7.95
C ASP A 6 -7.20 10.17 7.71
N THR A 7 -6.62 10.94 8.64
CA THR A 7 -6.45 12.39 8.48
C THR A 7 -5.58 12.70 7.26
N TRP A 8 -4.50 11.95 7.07
CA TRP A 8 -3.56 12.14 5.98
C TRP A 8 -4.18 11.78 4.62
N ILE A 9 -4.97 10.71 4.52
CA ILE A 9 -5.75 10.36 3.33
C ILE A 9 -6.76 11.47 2.99
N SER A 10 -7.43 12.02 4.00
CA SER A 10 -8.37 13.14 3.82
C SER A 10 -7.66 14.38 3.26
N MET A 11 -6.47 14.72 3.77
CA MET A 11 -5.66 15.83 3.25
C MET A 11 -5.30 15.65 1.77
N VAL A 12 -4.86 14.46 1.36
CA VAL A 12 -4.54 14.16 -0.05
C VAL A 12 -5.78 14.32 -0.94
N PHE A 13 -6.95 13.89 -0.47
CA PHE A 13 -8.21 14.04 -1.20
C PHE A 13 -8.54 15.52 -1.47
N PHE A 14 -8.42 16.39 -0.47
CA PHE A 14 -8.65 17.84 -0.66
C PHE A 14 -7.60 18.49 -1.57
N ILE A 15 -6.35 18.01 -1.56
CA ILE A 15 -5.30 18.48 -2.48
C ILE A 15 -5.68 18.17 -3.94
N VAL A 16 -6.24 16.98 -4.22
CA VAL A 16 -6.70 16.62 -5.56
C VAL A 16 -7.84 17.52 -6.02
N ILE A 17 -8.80 17.85 -5.14
CA ILE A 17 -9.86 18.82 -5.47
C ILE A 17 -9.28 20.19 -5.80
N ALA A 18 -8.32 20.67 -5.01
CA ALA A 18 -7.64 21.94 -5.26
C ALA A 18 -6.91 21.94 -6.62
N LEU A 19 -6.27 20.83 -7.00
CA LEU A 19 -5.64 20.66 -8.33
C LEU A 19 -6.66 20.76 -9.47
N VAL A 20 -7.85 20.16 -9.32
CA VAL A 20 -8.93 20.25 -10.31
C VAL A 20 -9.40 21.71 -10.46
N ILE A 21 -9.58 22.43 -9.36
CA ILE A 21 -9.94 23.85 -9.40
C ILE A 21 -8.84 24.67 -10.11
N LEU A 22 -7.56 24.40 -9.80
CA LEU A 22 -6.45 25.15 -10.39
C LEU A 22 -6.34 24.94 -11.91
N THR A 23 -6.55 23.71 -12.38
CA THR A 23 -6.57 23.39 -13.83
C THR A 23 -7.74 24.08 -14.56
N LEU A 24 -8.91 24.18 -13.94
CA LEU A 24 -10.05 24.97 -14.44
C LEU A 24 -9.70 26.47 -14.56
N THR A 25 -9.04 27.04 -13.54
CA THR A 25 -8.64 28.46 -13.61
C THR A 25 -7.57 28.74 -14.67
N LEU A 26 -6.68 27.77 -14.93
CA LEU A 26 -5.68 27.85 -16.01
C LEU A 26 -6.34 27.95 -17.39
N ALA A 27 -7.42 27.18 -17.61
CA ALA A 27 -8.14 27.15 -18.88
C ALA A 27 -8.82 28.49 -19.22
N ILE A 28 -9.27 29.22 -18.20
CA ILE A 28 -9.97 30.52 -18.36
C ILE A 28 -8.97 31.68 -18.51
N THR A 29 -7.75 31.55 -17.97
CA THR A 29 -6.78 32.64 -17.95
C THR A 29 -6.24 32.94 -19.36
N LYS A 30 -6.27 34.21 -19.78
CA LYS A 30 -5.70 34.64 -21.09
C LYS A 30 -4.21 35.01 -21.02
N SER A 31 -3.68 35.30 -19.82
CA SER A 31 -2.29 35.75 -19.64
C SER A 31 -1.31 34.57 -19.63
N THR A 32 -0.39 34.53 -20.60
CA THR A 32 0.69 33.53 -20.71
C THR A 32 1.59 33.48 -19.48
N ARG A 33 1.93 34.62 -18.87
CA ARG A 33 2.73 34.64 -17.63
C ARG A 33 2.02 33.96 -16.45
N LYS A 34 0.72 34.23 -16.27
CA LYS A 34 -0.08 33.58 -15.22
C LYS A 34 -0.25 32.08 -15.47
N LYS A 35 -0.35 31.65 -16.74
CA LYS A 35 -0.38 30.22 -17.11
C LYS A 35 0.86 29.47 -16.64
N TRP A 36 2.06 30.02 -16.87
CA TRP A 36 3.30 29.37 -16.44
C TRP A 36 3.41 29.22 -14.92
N ILE A 37 3.00 30.25 -14.17
CA ILE A 37 2.99 30.21 -12.70
C ILE A 37 2.01 29.13 -12.20
N MET A 38 0.79 29.10 -12.75
CA MET A 38 -0.21 28.08 -12.39
C MET A 38 0.24 26.66 -12.78
N LEU A 39 0.86 26.48 -13.95
CA LEU A 39 1.36 25.19 -14.38
C LEU A 39 2.46 24.66 -13.46
N SER A 40 3.39 25.52 -13.05
CA SER A 40 4.43 25.18 -12.07
C SER A 40 3.81 24.74 -10.73
N SER A 41 2.79 25.46 -10.25
CA SER A 41 2.07 25.07 -9.03
C SER A 41 1.39 23.71 -9.16
N ILE A 42 0.73 23.42 -10.29
CA ILE A 42 0.09 22.13 -10.54
C ILE A 42 1.11 20.99 -10.49
N ILE A 43 2.23 21.16 -11.19
CA ILE A 43 3.29 20.14 -11.24
C ILE A 43 3.88 19.88 -9.84
N LEU A 44 4.13 20.94 -9.07
CA LEU A 44 4.68 20.82 -7.72
C LEU A 44 3.71 20.09 -6.78
N THR A 45 2.44 20.50 -6.77
CA THR A 45 1.41 19.89 -5.95
C THR A 45 1.14 18.44 -6.35
N ALA A 46 1.11 18.13 -7.66
CA ALA A 46 0.96 16.76 -8.14
C ALA A 46 2.15 15.89 -7.73
N SER A 47 3.38 16.39 -7.88
CA SER A 47 4.60 15.67 -7.48
C SER A 47 4.60 15.40 -5.98
N PHE A 48 4.24 16.39 -5.15
CA PHE A 48 4.12 16.21 -3.70
C PHE A 48 3.07 15.16 -3.34
N SER A 49 1.91 15.17 -4.00
CA SER A 49 0.82 14.20 -3.78
C SER A 49 1.25 12.78 -4.13
N ILE A 50 1.94 12.61 -5.25
CA ILE A 50 2.46 11.30 -5.69
C ILE A 50 3.50 10.78 -4.69
N SER A 51 4.49 11.61 -4.34
CA SER A 51 5.53 11.24 -3.36
C SER A 51 4.95 10.90 -2.00
N SER A 52 3.90 11.61 -1.60
CA SER A 52 3.13 11.32 -0.39
C SER A 52 2.62 9.88 -0.42
N LEU A 53 1.94 9.42 -1.48
CA LEU A 53 1.43 8.03 -1.58
C LEU A 53 2.52 6.97 -1.41
N PHE A 54 3.71 7.20 -1.97
CA PHE A 54 4.85 6.29 -1.79
C PHE A 54 5.33 6.24 -0.33
N LEU A 55 5.35 7.38 0.37
CA LEU A 55 5.68 7.42 1.79
C LEU A 55 4.66 6.64 2.64
N LEU A 56 3.37 6.72 2.29
CA LEU A 56 2.34 5.96 2.99
C LEU A 56 2.56 4.44 2.85
N GLU A 57 2.77 3.97 1.62
CA GLU A 57 3.04 2.56 1.36
C GLU A 57 4.27 2.08 2.13
N PHE A 58 5.33 2.90 2.17
CA PHE A 58 6.53 2.61 2.94
C PHE A 58 6.26 2.51 4.45
N LEU A 59 5.55 3.48 5.04
CA LEU A 59 5.22 3.47 6.48
C LEU A 59 4.36 2.27 6.86
N ILE A 60 3.42 1.86 6.00
CA ILE A 60 2.59 0.69 6.26
C ILE A 60 3.43 -0.60 6.22
N LYS A 61 4.32 -0.73 5.24
CA LYS A 61 5.25 -1.88 5.15
C LYS A 61 6.15 -1.94 6.37
N ASP A 62 6.68 -0.80 6.79
CA ASP A 62 7.52 -0.68 7.98
C ASP A 62 6.76 -1.04 9.26
N GLU A 63 5.50 -0.59 9.41
CA GLU A 63 4.66 -0.99 10.54
C GLU A 63 4.41 -2.50 10.55
N VAL A 64 4.06 -3.11 9.42
CA VAL A 64 3.83 -4.56 9.32
C VAL A 64 5.09 -5.34 9.65
N SER A 65 6.24 -4.90 9.12
CA SER A 65 7.54 -5.50 9.40
C SER A 65 7.91 -5.39 10.89
N GLY A 66 7.75 -4.21 11.49
CA GLY A 66 8.05 -3.95 12.89
C GLY A 66 7.10 -4.64 13.87
N LEU A 67 5.92 -5.09 13.42
CA LEU A 67 5.02 -5.92 14.21
C LEU A 67 5.42 -7.40 14.22
N ILE A 68 6.21 -7.86 13.24
CA ILE A 68 6.58 -9.27 13.09
C ILE A 68 7.94 -9.54 13.75
N ASP A 69 7.88 -10.16 14.91
CA ASP A 69 9.03 -10.64 15.67
C ASP A 69 9.40 -12.10 15.33
N GLU A 70 10.55 -12.56 15.82
CA GLU A 70 11.00 -13.97 15.69
C GLU A 70 10.08 -14.97 16.39
N ASN A 71 9.34 -14.50 17.40
CA ASN A 71 8.38 -15.31 18.15
C ASN A 71 6.95 -15.20 17.60
N SER A 72 6.77 -14.58 16.43
CA SER A 72 5.43 -14.46 15.84
C SER A 72 4.93 -15.83 15.41
N LEU A 73 3.68 -16.15 15.76
CA LEU A 73 3.04 -17.43 15.47
C LEU A 73 1.82 -17.21 14.58
N VAL A 74 1.67 -17.98 13.51
CA VAL A 74 0.48 -17.90 12.68
C VAL A 74 -0.62 -18.78 13.28
N ILE A 75 -1.72 -18.15 13.70
CA ILE A 75 -2.87 -18.81 14.33
C ILE A 75 -3.83 -19.35 13.26
N GLU A 76 -4.00 -18.62 12.17
CA GLU A 76 -4.93 -18.96 11.10
C GLU A 76 -4.26 -18.65 9.75
N MET A 77 -4.17 -19.63 8.86
CA MET A 77 -3.61 -19.49 7.52
C MET A 77 -4.26 -20.48 6.55
N PRO A 78 -4.52 -20.10 5.29
CA PRO A 78 -4.94 -21.07 4.28
C PRO A 78 -3.86 -22.12 4.03
N SER A 79 -4.30 -23.34 3.72
CA SER A 79 -3.42 -24.46 3.39
C SER A 79 -2.57 -24.19 2.15
N GLY A 80 -1.29 -24.59 2.17
CA GLY A 80 -0.39 -24.48 1.03
C GLY A 80 0.50 -23.21 1.01
N ILE A 81 0.41 -22.38 2.05
CA ILE A 81 1.36 -21.28 2.29
C ILE A 81 2.45 -21.75 3.26
N ASP A 82 3.72 -21.48 2.96
CA ASP A 82 4.81 -21.66 3.90
C ASP A 82 4.83 -20.47 4.90
N GLU A 83 4.46 -20.78 6.15
CA GLU A 83 4.42 -19.81 7.25
C GLU A 83 5.76 -19.10 7.45
N GLY A 84 6.86 -19.87 7.45
CA GLY A 84 8.19 -19.33 7.70
C GLY A 84 8.62 -18.37 6.59
N LEU A 85 8.35 -18.72 5.32
CA LEU A 85 8.65 -17.84 4.19
C LEU A 85 7.76 -16.60 4.17
N LEU A 86 6.49 -16.70 4.55
CA LEU A 86 5.59 -15.56 4.65
C LEU A 86 6.09 -14.57 5.72
N LEU A 87 6.30 -15.05 6.96
CA LEU A 87 6.78 -14.22 8.07
C LEU A 87 8.14 -13.59 7.75
N HIS A 88 9.07 -14.40 7.21
CA HIS A 88 10.38 -13.91 6.80
C HIS A 88 10.28 -12.84 5.70
N SER A 89 9.36 -12.99 4.73
CA SER A 89 9.20 -12.01 3.65
C SER A 89 8.61 -10.70 4.16
N LEU A 90 7.63 -10.77 5.06
CA LEU A 90 7.01 -9.60 5.67
C LEU A 90 7.99 -8.84 6.58
N LYS A 91 8.69 -9.55 7.48
CA LYS A 91 9.71 -8.99 8.38
C LYS A 91 10.87 -8.32 7.64
N ASN A 92 11.25 -8.84 6.47
CA ASN A 92 12.37 -8.29 5.70
C ASN A 92 11.93 -7.38 4.55
N ASN A 93 10.66 -6.95 4.52
CA ASN A 93 10.11 -6.10 3.46
C ASN A 93 10.39 -6.63 2.04
N LYS A 94 10.40 -7.95 1.84
CA LYS A 94 10.69 -8.61 0.55
C LYS A 94 9.48 -8.62 -0.38
N TYR A 95 9.03 -7.42 -0.76
CA TYR A 95 7.91 -7.24 -1.68
C TYR A 95 8.38 -7.32 -3.14
N VAL A 96 7.58 -7.96 -3.99
CA VAL A 96 7.84 -8.16 -5.41
C VAL A 96 6.95 -7.25 -6.25
N THR A 97 7.55 -6.51 -7.17
CA THR A 97 6.84 -5.71 -8.16
C THR A 97 6.49 -6.56 -9.38
N THR A 98 5.23 -6.98 -9.51
CA THR A 98 4.74 -7.65 -10.73
C THR A 98 3.39 -7.08 -11.13
N HIS A 99 3.30 -6.49 -12.32
CA HIS A 99 2.25 -5.49 -12.63
C HIS A 99 1.11 -6.00 -13.51
N LYS A 100 1.12 -7.26 -13.96
CA LYS A 100 0.15 -7.77 -14.96
C LYS A 100 -0.52 -9.07 -14.54
N THR A 101 -0.94 -9.15 -13.29
CA THR A 101 -1.68 -10.28 -12.75
C THR A 101 -2.74 -9.76 -11.79
N HIS A 102 -3.62 -10.64 -11.34
CA HIS A 102 -4.71 -10.31 -10.42
C HIS A 102 -4.72 -11.31 -9.25
N PRO A 103 -5.21 -10.88 -8.07
CA PRO A 103 -5.41 -11.79 -6.96
C PRO A 103 -6.56 -12.77 -7.27
N LEU A 104 -6.43 -14.00 -6.80
CA LEU A 104 -7.52 -14.95 -6.70
C LEU A 104 -8.35 -14.64 -5.44
N GLU A 105 -8.84 -15.68 -4.75
CA GLU A 105 -9.64 -15.53 -3.54
C GLU A 105 -8.81 -14.98 -2.37
N LYS A 106 -9.42 -14.09 -1.59
CA LYS A 106 -8.82 -13.50 -0.39
C LYS A 106 -9.09 -14.37 0.82
N SER A 107 -8.03 -14.77 1.51
CA SER A 107 -8.08 -15.51 2.76
C SER A 107 -7.50 -14.68 3.89
N VAL A 108 -8.01 -14.86 5.11
CA VAL A 108 -7.50 -14.16 6.28
C VAL A 108 -6.28 -14.91 6.82
N VAL A 109 -5.26 -14.15 7.22
CA VAL A 109 -4.12 -14.66 7.98
C VAL A 109 -4.08 -13.92 9.32
N ARG A 110 -4.07 -14.68 10.41
CA ARG A 110 -3.94 -14.13 11.76
C ARG A 110 -2.59 -14.51 12.32
N ILE A 111 -1.82 -13.50 12.71
CA ILE A 111 -0.48 -13.66 13.25
C ILE A 111 -0.52 -13.14 14.68
N LEU A 112 -0.21 -14.00 15.64
CA LEU A 112 0.05 -13.57 17.01
C LEU A 112 1.46 -13.00 17.08
N THR A 113 1.58 -11.76 17.47
CA THR A 113 2.88 -11.13 17.73
C THR A 113 3.01 -10.86 19.23
N ASN A 114 4.21 -10.51 19.70
CA ASN A 114 4.43 -10.22 21.11
C ASN A 114 3.60 -9.03 21.61
N SER A 115 3.23 -8.13 20.70
CA SER A 115 2.48 -6.93 21.05
C SER A 115 0.97 -7.15 20.93
N ARG A 116 0.48 -7.71 19.81
CA ARG A 116 -0.95 -7.81 19.46
C ARG A 116 -1.21 -8.90 18.41
N GLU A 117 -2.49 -9.21 18.17
CA GLU A 117 -2.91 -9.96 16.99
C GLU A 117 -2.82 -9.06 15.75
N LEU A 118 -2.02 -9.47 14.77
CA LEU A 118 -1.92 -8.87 13.45
C LEU A 118 -2.83 -9.64 12.48
N LYS A 119 -3.86 -8.95 11.98
CA LYS A 119 -4.78 -9.49 10.97
C LYS A 119 -4.39 -8.99 9.59
N LEU A 120 -3.98 -9.91 8.73
CA LEU A 120 -3.71 -9.67 7.31
C LEU A 120 -4.75 -10.40 6.46
N GLN A 121 -4.85 -10.00 5.19
CA GLN A 121 -5.48 -10.83 4.17
C GLN A 121 -4.44 -11.15 3.12
N VAL A 122 -4.48 -12.36 2.60
CA VAL A 122 -3.61 -12.82 1.52
C VAL A 122 -4.46 -13.35 0.37
N ALA A 123 -4.00 -13.18 -0.86
CA ALA A 123 -4.61 -13.81 -2.02
C ALA A 123 -3.51 -14.36 -2.93
N GLN A 124 -3.70 -15.56 -3.43
CA GLN A 124 -2.75 -16.16 -4.37
C GLN A 124 -2.77 -15.38 -5.69
N ASP A 125 -1.61 -15.20 -6.31
CA ASP A 125 -1.52 -14.60 -7.63
C ASP A 125 -2.02 -15.59 -8.70
N SER A 126 -2.86 -15.10 -9.61
CA SER A 126 -3.48 -15.93 -10.65
C SER A 126 -2.51 -16.63 -11.60
N LYS A 127 -1.32 -16.06 -11.80
CA LYS A 127 -0.34 -16.55 -12.78
C LYS A 127 0.84 -17.22 -12.10
N TYR A 128 1.18 -16.76 -10.90
CA TYR A 128 2.37 -17.20 -10.18
C TYR A 128 1.97 -17.79 -8.83
N PRO A 129 1.80 -19.13 -8.71
CA PRO A 129 1.28 -19.75 -7.49
C PRO A 129 2.16 -19.54 -6.25
N TYR A 130 3.44 -19.19 -6.45
CA TYR A 130 4.40 -18.85 -5.41
C TYR A 130 4.34 -17.38 -4.93
N LEU A 131 3.56 -16.53 -5.59
CA LEU A 131 3.34 -15.13 -5.21
C LEU A 131 1.98 -14.96 -4.55
N TYR A 132 1.98 -14.22 -3.45
CA TYR A 132 0.77 -13.88 -2.73
C TYR A 132 0.68 -12.38 -2.56
N TRP A 133 -0.48 -11.84 -2.88
CA TRP A 133 -0.86 -10.47 -2.60
C TRP A 133 -1.16 -10.37 -1.12
N VAL A 134 -0.60 -9.35 -0.46
CA VAL A 134 -0.83 -9.09 0.97
C VAL A 134 -1.61 -7.80 1.10
N TYR A 135 -2.60 -7.82 1.98
CA TYR A 135 -3.48 -6.70 2.29
C TYR A 135 -3.47 -6.49 3.80
N TYR A 136 -3.42 -5.22 4.22
CA TYR A 136 -3.51 -4.86 5.62
C TYR A 136 -4.83 -4.11 5.89
N PRO A 137 -5.90 -4.80 6.32
CA PRO A 137 -7.24 -4.23 6.43
C PRO A 137 -7.38 -3.14 7.50
N LYS A 138 -6.37 -2.93 8.36
CA LYS A 138 -6.38 -1.91 9.41
C LYS A 138 -6.46 -0.48 8.83
N TYR A 139 -5.84 -0.24 7.68
CA TYR A 139 -5.90 1.05 6.99
C TYR A 139 -6.60 0.86 5.66
N ARG A 140 -7.39 1.85 5.23
CA ARG A 140 -8.13 1.82 3.97
C ARG A 140 -7.62 2.92 3.04
N TYR A 141 -6.40 2.73 2.52
CA TYR A 141 -5.73 3.76 1.73
C TYR A 141 -5.95 3.65 0.22
N SER A 142 -6.46 2.51 -0.27
CA SER A 142 -6.84 2.37 -1.68
C SER A 142 -8.00 1.39 -1.86
N ARG A 143 -8.60 1.38 -3.06
CA ARG A 143 -9.67 0.42 -3.43
C ARG A 143 -9.21 -1.03 -3.34
N LEU A 144 -7.95 -1.29 -3.69
CA LEU A 144 -7.38 -2.62 -3.66
C LEU A 144 -6.81 -2.93 -2.27
N ASN A 145 -6.27 -1.92 -1.59
CA ASN A 145 -5.69 -1.96 -0.24
C ASN A 145 -4.52 -2.95 -0.08
N GLU A 146 -3.79 -3.17 -1.19
CA GLU A 146 -2.66 -4.09 -1.27
C GLU A 146 -1.35 -3.43 -0.85
N ILE A 147 -0.71 -3.98 0.18
CA ILE A 147 0.61 -3.50 0.61
C ILE A 147 1.71 -4.01 -0.34
N GLY A 148 1.44 -5.07 -1.09
CA GLY A 148 2.33 -5.59 -2.11
C GLY A 148 2.21 -7.10 -2.26
N LYS A 149 3.12 -7.69 -3.04
CA LYS A 149 3.20 -9.15 -3.22
C LYS A 149 4.41 -9.69 -2.50
N VAL A 150 4.28 -10.85 -1.87
CA VAL A 150 5.38 -11.56 -1.23
C VAL A 150 5.52 -12.94 -1.85
N ARG A 151 6.75 -13.45 -1.84
CA ARG A 151 7.04 -14.82 -2.29
C ARG A 151 6.96 -15.75 -1.08
N VAL A 152 6.09 -16.74 -1.15
CA VAL A 152 5.88 -17.70 -0.05
C VAL A 152 6.28 -19.12 -0.41
N GLN A 153 6.94 -19.32 -1.54
CA GLN A 153 7.49 -20.62 -1.94
C GLN A 153 8.90 -20.43 -2.52
N LYS A 154 9.82 -21.31 -2.14
CA LYS A 154 11.13 -21.37 -2.81
C LYS A 154 10.92 -21.88 -4.24
N TYR A 155 11.57 -21.22 -5.18
CA TYR A 155 11.73 -21.74 -6.53
C TYR A 155 12.76 -22.88 -6.41
N GLU A 156 12.36 -24.11 -6.73
CA GLU A 156 13.32 -25.17 -7.08
C GLU A 156 13.79 -24.97 -8.51
#